data_AF-A0A1F6ZAZ9-F1
#
_entry.id   AF-A0A1F6ZAZ9-F1
#
_cell.length_a   1.000
_cell.length_b   1.000
_cell.length_c   1.000
_cell.angle_alpha   90.00
_cell.angle_beta   90.00
_cell.angle_gamma   90.00
#
_symmetry.space_group_name_H-M   'P 1'
#
loop_
_entity.id
_entity.type
_entity.pdbx_description
1 polymer ?
#
loop_
_entity_poly.entity_id
_entity_poly.type
_entity_poly.pdbx_seq_one_letter_code
_entity_poly.pdbx_strand_id
1 'polypeptide(L)'
;MRPLKYCLITNTGGVLDNNGEIIPRIRLKKDLPGLIESRAISGGMEKKLREVESTLKKLSKDGLKHSVQIVHPENIILELFTDYGRGTYIEL
;
A
#
# COMPACT_ATOMS: atom_id res chain seq x y z
N MET A 1 6.51 9.23 -16.26
CA MET A 1 5.12 9.64 -15.92
C MET A 1 5.10 10.17 -14.48
N ARG A 2 4.22 11.13 -14.17
CA ARG A 2 3.99 11.69 -12.82
C ARG A 2 2.52 11.40 -12.44
N PRO A 3 2.19 10.19 -11.99
CA PRO A 3 0.80 9.82 -11.71
C PRO A 3 0.29 10.53 -10.45
N LEU A 4 -0.99 10.92 -10.44
CA LEU A 4 -1.63 11.47 -9.25
C LEU A 4 -1.90 10.39 -8.18
N LYS A 5 -2.24 9.17 -8.62
CA LYS A 5 -2.44 7.99 -7.77
C LYS A 5 -1.81 6.77 -8.46
N TYR A 6 -1.15 5.91 -7.69
CA TYR A 6 -0.64 4.62 -8.17
C TYR A 6 -1.45 3.50 -7.52
N CYS A 7 -2.27 2.77 -8.28
CA CYS A 7 -3.17 1.75 -7.74
C CYS A 7 -2.69 0.34 -8.13
N LEU A 8 -2.52 -0.53 -7.14
CA LEU A 8 -2.28 -1.95 -7.25
C LEU A 8 -3.58 -2.69 -7.01
N ILE A 9 -4.14 -3.25 -8.07
CA ILE A 9 -5.39 -4.00 -7.99
C ILE A 9 -5.08 -5.45 -7.65
N THR A 10 -5.70 -5.99 -6.59
CA THR A 10 -5.45 -7.35 -6.12
C THR A 10 -6.72 -8.01 -5.58
N ASN A 11 -6.79 -9.35 -5.61
CA ASN A 11 -7.94 -10.09 -5.08
C ASN A 11 -8.08 -10.00 -3.54
N THR A 12 -6.98 -9.81 -2.81
CA THR A 12 -7.02 -9.59 -1.35
C THR A 12 -7.60 -8.22 -1.00
N GLY A 13 -7.41 -7.24 -1.88
CA GLY A 13 -7.94 -5.91 -1.71
C GLY A 13 -7.20 -5.00 -0.74
N GLY A 14 -6.15 -5.49 -0.08
CA GLY A 14 -5.33 -4.73 0.85
C GLY A 14 -4.20 -5.58 1.45
N VAL A 15 -3.51 -5.00 2.42
CA VAL A 15 -2.57 -5.71 3.29
C VAL A 15 -3.33 -6.11 4.55
N LEU A 16 -3.27 -7.39 4.91
CA LEU A 16 -3.96 -7.91 6.07
C LEU A 16 -3.06 -7.83 7.31
N ASP A 17 -3.68 -7.62 8.47
CA ASP A 17 -3.04 -7.80 9.77
C ASP A 17 -3.11 -9.26 10.24
N ASN A 18 -2.66 -9.51 11.47
CA ASN A 18 -2.70 -10.85 12.09
C ASN A 18 -4.13 -11.38 12.34
N ASN A 19 -5.15 -10.52 12.34
CA ASN A 19 -6.55 -10.89 12.50
C ASN A 19 -7.23 -11.15 11.15
N GLY A 20 -6.53 -10.92 10.03
CA GLY A 20 -7.10 -11.00 8.68
C GLY A 20 -7.86 -9.75 8.25
N GLU A 21 -7.73 -8.64 8.99
CA GLU A 21 -8.38 -7.37 8.69
C GLU A 21 -7.48 -6.49 7.81
N ILE A 22 -8.07 -5.68 6.93
CA ILE A 22 -7.31 -4.77 6.07
C ILE A 22 -6.71 -3.65 6.93
N ILE A 23 -5.39 -3.48 6.83
CA ILE A 23 -4.68 -2.33 7.38
C ILE A 23 -4.96 -1.14 6.45
N PRO A 24 -5.67 -0.09 6.91
CA PRO A 24 -6.09 0.99 6.03
C PRO A 24 -4.92 1.90 5.60
N ARG A 25 -3.86 1.97 6.42
CA ARG A 25 -2.70 2.83 6.17
C ARG A 25 -1.40 2.20 6.66
N ILE A 26 -0.36 2.26 5.84
CA ILE A 26 1.00 1.82 6.15
C ILE A 26 1.97 2.95 5.80
N ARG A 27 2.74 3.41 6.79
CA ARG A 27 3.94 4.23 6.61
C ARG A 27 5.14 3.30 6.62
N LEU A 28 5.72 3.04 5.46
CA LEU A 28 6.73 1.99 5.28
C LEU A 28 7.89 2.13 6.27
N LYS A 29 8.43 3.34 6.46
CA LYS A 29 9.53 3.57 7.41
C LYS A 29 9.18 3.24 8.86
N LYS A 30 7.94 3.46 9.27
CA LYS A 30 7.49 3.32 10.66
C LYS A 30 6.95 1.91 10.92
N ASP A 31 6.12 1.41 10.02
CA ASP A 31 5.21 0.30 10.31
C ASP A 31 5.75 -1.03 9.73
N LEU A 32 6.48 -1.01 8.60
CA LEU A 32 6.95 -2.23 7.95
C LEU A 32 7.83 -3.12 8.85
N PRO A 33 8.79 -2.57 9.65
CA PRO A 33 9.59 -3.41 10.54
C PRO A 33 8.73 -4.21 11.54
N GLY A 34 7.73 -3.55 12.16
CA GLY A 34 6.84 -4.21 13.12
C GLY A 34 5.89 -5.22 12.47
N LEU A 35 5.45 -4.96 11.23
CA LEU A 35 4.61 -5.89 10.48
C LEU A 35 5.36 -7.17 10.07
N ILE A 36 6.66 -7.07 9.79
CA ILE A 36 7.53 -8.22 9.51
C ILE A 36 7.83 -8.97 10.82
N GLU A 37 8.20 -8.25 11.89
CA GLU A 37 8.54 -8.84 13.19
C GLU A 37 7.36 -9.62 13.79
N SER A 38 6.16 -9.06 13.72
CA SER A 38 4.92 -9.69 14.19
C SER A 38 4.41 -10.83 13.29
N ARG A 39 5.09 -11.12 12.17
CA ARG A 39 4.72 -12.09 11.14
C ARG A 39 3.38 -11.83 10.43
N ALA A 40 2.77 -10.66 10.64
CA ALA A 40 1.59 -10.24 9.88
C ALA A 40 1.87 -10.21 8.37
N ILE A 41 3.12 -9.91 8.01
CA ILE A 41 3.57 -9.88 6.63
C ILE A 41 4.75 -10.81 6.46
N SER A 42 4.62 -11.78 5.54
CA SER A 42 5.69 -12.68 5.18
C SER A 42 5.62 -13.10 3.71
N GLY A 43 6.73 -13.65 3.21
CA GLY A 43 6.81 -14.23 1.87
C GLY A 43 6.42 -13.26 0.76
N GLY A 44 5.37 -13.60 0.01
CA GLY A 44 4.94 -12.85 -1.17
C GLY A 44 4.47 -11.42 -0.86
N MET A 45 3.84 -11.21 0.30
CA MET A 45 3.35 -9.87 0.67
C MET A 45 4.51 -8.94 1.03
N GLU A 46 5.53 -9.45 1.73
CA GLU A 46 6.73 -8.69 2.03
C GLU A 46 7.43 -8.23 0.75
N LYS A 47 7.60 -9.14 -0.22
CA LYS A 47 8.18 -8.81 -1.53
C LYS A 47 7.39 -7.70 -2.23
N LYS A 48 6.06 -7.79 -2.23
CA LYS A 48 5.17 -6.77 -2.83
C LYS A 48 5.36 -5.41 -2.16
N LEU A 49 5.47 -5.35 -0.84
CA LEU A 49 5.71 -4.09 -0.12
C LEU A 49 7.11 -3.51 -0.38
N ARG A 50 8.13 -4.35 -0.55
CA ARG A 50 9.47 -3.88 -0.96
C ARG A 50 9.48 -3.33 -2.40
N GLU A 51 8.71 -3.92 -3.31
CA GLU A 51 8.50 -3.39 -4.66
C GLU A 51 7.78 -2.03 -4.63
N VAL A 52 6.76 -1.89 -3.78
CA VAL A 52 6.09 -0.61 -3.52
C VAL A 52 7.06 0.43 -2.98
N GLU A 53 7.89 0.08 -2.00
CA GLU A 53 8.91 0.98 -1.44
C GLU A 53 9.87 1.47 -2.53
N SER A 54 10.37 0.57 -3.38
CA SER A 54 11.25 0.90 -4.51
C SER A 54 10.58 1.84 -5.50
N THR A 55 9.30 1.61 -5.79
CA THR A 55 8.50 2.45 -6.69
C THR A 55 8.33 3.85 -6.13
N LEU A 56 7.92 3.96 -4.87
CA LEU A 56 7.76 5.24 -4.19
C LEU A 56 9.08 6.03 -4.11
N LYS A 57 10.19 5.36 -3.79
CA LYS A 57 11.52 6.00 -3.78
C LYS A 57 11.91 6.56 -5.15
N LYS A 58 11.52 5.91 -6.25
CA LYS A 58 11.76 6.42 -7.61
C LYS A 58 10.86 7.61 -7.93
N LEU A 59 9.59 7.56 -7.54
CA LEU A 59 8.63 8.63 -7.81
C LEU A 59 8.97 9.91 -7.03
N SER A 60 9.34 9.80 -5.75
CA SER A 60 9.71 10.94 -4.91
C SER A 60 10.98 11.69 -5.31
N LYS A 61 11.69 11.27 -6.36
CA LYS A 61 12.83 12.02 -6.92
C LYS A 61 12.43 13.38 -7.51
N ASP A 62 11.14 13.58 -7.79
CA ASP A 62 10.60 14.85 -8.27
C ASP A 62 10.31 15.86 -7.14
N GLY A 63 10.55 15.49 -5.88
CA GLY A 63 10.30 16.33 -4.71
C GLY A 63 8.84 16.33 -4.21
N LEU A 64 7.96 15.52 -4.82
CA LEU A 64 6.57 15.41 -4.41
C LEU A 64 6.34 14.19 -3.50
N LYS A 65 5.28 14.27 -2.69
CA LYS A 65 4.78 13.12 -1.94
C LYS A 65 3.96 12.23 -2.87
N HIS A 66 4.38 10.97 -2.99
CA HIS A 66 3.67 9.95 -3.74
C HIS A 66 3.13 8.89 -2.79
N SER A 67 2.05 8.22 -3.22
CA SER A 67 1.44 7.12 -2.49
C SER A 67 1.07 5.98 -3.45
N VAL A 68 0.96 4.78 -2.87
CA VAL A 68 0.44 3.59 -3.54
C VAL A 68 -0.81 3.12 -2.81
N GLN A 69 -1.86 2.82 -3.56
CA GLN A 69 -3.09 2.22 -3.06
C GLN A 69 -3.13 0.74 -3.45
N ILE A 70 -3.31 -0.17 -2.49
CA ILE A 70 -3.65 -1.57 -2.79
C ILE A 70 -5.15 -1.73 -2.61
N VAL A 71 -5.89 -2.16 -3.64
CA VAL A 71 -7.35 -2.18 -3.61
C VAL A 71 -7.94 -3.39 -4.35
N HIS A 72 -9.15 -3.80 -3.95
CA HIS A 72 -9.92 -4.81 -4.69
C HIS A 72 -10.50 -4.20 -5.97
N PRO A 73 -10.59 -4.93 -7.10
CA PRO A 73 -11.21 -4.42 -8.32
C PRO A 73 -12.57 -3.75 -8.11
N GLU A 74 -13.42 -4.33 -7.25
CA GLU A 74 -14.77 -3.81 -6.96
C GLU A 74 -14.77 -2.45 -6.26
N ASN A 75 -13.69 -2.10 -5.55
CA ASN A 75 -13.58 -0.87 -4.77
C ASN A 75 -12.77 0.22 -5.48
N ILE A 76 -12.31 -0.01 -6.72
CA ILE A 76 -11.40 0.93 -7.41
C ILE A 76 -12.00 2.34 -7.58
N ILE A 77 -13.31 2.43 -7.84
CA ILE A 77 -14.00 3.71 -8.01
C ILE A 77 -14.00 4.47 -6.68
N LEU A 78 -14.32 3.79 -5.57
CA LEU A 78 -14.27 4.40 -4.23
C LEU A 78 -12.85 4.89 -3.91
N GLU A 79 -11.83 4.10 -4.20
CA GLU A 79 -10.43 4.45 -3.92
C GLU A 79 -9.92 5.65 -4.73
N LEU A 80 -10.44 5.84 -5.94
CA LEU A 80 -10.08 6.98 -6.78
C LEU A 80 -10.75 8.28 -6.32
N PHE A 81 -11.99 8.21 -5.83
CA PHE A 81 -12.83 9.39 -5.62
C PHE A 81 -13.21 9.70 -4.17
N THR A 82 -12.76 8.90 -3.20
CA THR A 82 -13.06 9.13 -1.78
C THR A 82 -11.79 9.31 -0.94
N ASP A 83 -11.92 10.04 0.17
CA ASP A 83 -10.86 10.20 1.17
C ASP A 83 -10.69 8.94 2.05
N TYR A 84 -11.77 8.15 2.17
CA TYR A 84 -11.83 6.90 2.93
C TYR A 84 -11.91 5.72 1.98
N GLY A 85 -10.73 5.21 1.60
CA GLY A 85 -10.59 4.01 0.78
C GLY A 85 -11.01 2.73 1.51
N ARG A 86 -11.20 1.65 0.74
CA ARG A 86 -11.46 0.29 1.26
C ARG A 86 -10.24 -0.62 1.16
N GLY A 87 -9.13 -0.08 0.66
CA GLY A 87 -7.87 -0.78 0.54
C GLY A 87 -6.83 -0.34 1.57
N THR A 88 -5.56 -0.48 1.19
CA THR A 88 -4.42 -0.04 1.98
C THR A 88 -3.71 1.11 1.29
N TYR A 89 -3.62 2.23 1.99
CA TYR A 89 -2.80 3.38 1.60
C TYR A 89 -1.37 3.23 2.08
N ILE A 90 -0.41 3.34 1.16
CA ILE A 90 1.01 3.16 1.43
C ILE A 90 1.79 4.44 1.09
N GLU A 91 2.55 4.93 2.07
CA GLU A 91 3.50 6.03 1.91
C GLU A 91 4.88 5.65 2.48
N LEU A 92 5.93 6.37 2.07
CA LEU A 92 7.30 6.16 2.56
C LEU A 92 7.47 6.53 4.04
#